data_AF-A0A950C3B6-F1
#
_entry.id   AF-A0A950C3B6-F1
#
_cell.length_a   1.000
_cell.length_b   1.000
_cell.length_c   1.000
_cell.angle_alpha   90.00
_cell.angle_beta   90.00
_cell.angle_gamma   90.00
#
_symmetry.space_group_name_H-M   'P 1'
#
loop_
_entity.id
_entity.type
_entity.pdbx_description
1 polymer ?
#
loop_
_entity_poly.entity_id
_entity_poly.type
_entity_poly.pdbx_seq_one_letter_code
_entity_poly.pdbx_strand_id
1 'polypeptide(L)'
;AGDVLEAYERLILDAMRGDHTLFTSALGIERLWEVSAPLLEGPPPVRQYAPGSWGPNAIHQLIAPDTWRLPFERAWRDPNLMGN
;
A
#
# COMPACT_ATOMS: atom_id res chain seq x y z
N ALA A 1 3.03 17.73 -23.12
CA ALA A 1 2.80 16.65 -22.16
C ALA A 1 1.46 16.94 -21.51
N GLY A 2 0.49 16.03 -21.58
CA GLY A 2 -0.80 16.25 -20.92
C GLY A 2 -0.57 16.27 -19.41
N ASP A 3 -0.99 17.33 -18.73
CA ASP A 3 -0.93 17.42 -17.27
C ASP A 3 -1.65 16.21 -16.69
N VAL A 4 -0.89 15.34 -16.01
CA VAL A 4 -1.48 14.31 -15.18
C VAL A 4 -2.02 15.04 -13.96
N LEU A 5 -3.34 15.07 -13.82
CA LEU A 5 -3.99 15.67 -12.66
C LEU A 5 -3.42 15.04 -11.39
N GLU A 6 -3.15 15.89 -10.39
CA GLU A 6 -2.81 15.41 -9.06
C GLU A 6 -3.97 14.59 -8.49
N ALA A 7 -3.66 13.64 -7.60
CA ALA A 7 -4.62 12.63 -7.15
C ALA A 7 -5.96 13.22 -6.67
N TYR A 8 -5.91 14.33 -5.91
CA TYR A 8 -7.12 14.99 -5.42
C TYR A 8 -7.88 15.75 -6.51
N GLU A 9 -7.17 16.41 -7.44
CA GLU A 9 -7.81 17.12 -8.55
C GLU A 9 -8.59 16.15 -9.43
N ARG A 10 -8.01 14.97 -9.67
CA ARG A 10 -8.67 13.88 -10.39
C ARG A 10 -9.94 13.43 -9.68
N LEU A 11 -9.89 13.17 -8.38
CA LEU A 11 -11.06 12.72 -7.61
C LEU A 11 -12.18 13.77 -7.60
N ILE A 12 -11.84 15.05 -7.45
CA ILE A 12 -12.82 16.15 -7.48
C ILE A 12 -13.47 16.24 -8.87
N LEU A 13 -12.67 16.18 -9.94
CA LEU A 13 -13.17 16.20 -11.31
C LEU A 13 -14.11 15.03 -11.59
N ASP A 14 -13.75 13.82 -11.15
CA ASP A 14 -14.56 12.62 -11.35
C ASP A 14 -15.89 12.72 -10.59
N ALA A 15 -15.88 13.22 -9.35
CA ALA A 15 -17.09 13.50 -8.58
C ALA A 15 -18.01 14.52 -9.29
N MET A 16 -17.45 15.60 -9.84
CA MET A 16 -18.22 16.60 -10.60
C MET A 16 -18.83 16.02 -11.89
N ARG A 17 -18.18 15.03 -12.49
CA ARG A 17 -18.65 14.34 -13.71
C ARG A 17 -19.60 13.18 -13.42
N GLY A 18 -19.81 12.82 -12.14
CA GLY A 18 -20.57 11.63 -11.75
C GLY A 18 -19.85 10.31 -12.08
N ASP A 19 -18.54 10.35 -12.27
CA ASP A 19 -17.72 9.15 -12.46
C ASP A 19 -17.33 8.59 -11.09
N HIS A 20 -17.86 7.41 -10.77
CA HIS A 20 -17.67 6.77 -9.47
C HIS A 20 -16.62 5.65 -9.48
N THR A 21 -15.86 5.49 -10.57
CA THR A 21 -14.92 4.37 -10.75
C THR A 21 -13.81 4.31 -9.69
N LEU A 22 -13.35 5.46 -9.19
CA LEU A 22 -12.32 5.56 -8.14
C LEU A 22 -12.88 5.65 -6.72
N PHE A 23 -14.20 5.55 -6.56
CA PHE A 23 -14.85 5.63 -5.26
C PHE A 23 -15.26 4.23 -4.78
N THR A 24 -14.98 3.92 -3.51
CA THR A 24 -15.41 2.64 -2.93
C THR A 24 -16.91 2.68 -2.67
N SER A 25 -17.62 1.58 -2.98
CA SER A 25 -19.04 1.46 -2.69
C SER A 25 -19.32 1.31 -1.18
N ALA A 26 -20.51 1.72 -0.73
CA ALA A 26 -20.91 1.58 0.67
C ALA A 26 -20.84 0.12 1.16
N LEU A 27 -21.35 -0.82 0.36
CA LEU A 27 -21.26 -2.26 0.66
C LEU A 27 -19.80 -2.73 0.75
N GLY A 28 -18.92 -2.22 -0.10
CA GLY A 28 -17.49 -2.51 -0.05
C GLY A 28 -16.85 -2.03 1.25
N ILE A 29 -17.24 -0.85 1.74
CA ILE A 29 -16.78 -0.30 3.02
C ILE A 29 -17.29 -1.13 4.19
N GLU A 30 -18.58 -1.50 4.21
CA GLU A 30 -19.16 -2.34 5.26
C GLU A 30 -18.45 -3.70 5.35
N ARG A 31 -18.21 -4.34 4.19
CA ARG A 31 -17.49 -5.62 4.15
C ARG A 31 -16.03 -5.49 4.59
N LEU A 32 -15.36 -4.39 4.23
CA LEU A 32 -13.99 -4.12 4.68
C LEU A 32 -13.92 -4.03 6.21
N TRP A 33 -14.87 -3.32 6.82
CA TRP A 33 -14.96 -3.20 8.28
C TRP A 33 -15.26 -4.53 8.96
N GLU A 34 -16.22 -5.30 8.44
CA GLU A 34 -16.56 -6.62 8.96
C GLU A 34 -15.34 -7.56 8.97
N VAL A 35 -14.55 -7.58 7.88
CA VAL A 35 -13.34 -8.42 7.78
C VAL A 35 -12.22 -7.91 8.68
N SER A 36 -12.11 -6.60 8.88
CA SER A 36 -11.05 -5.99 9.69
C SER A 36 -11.32 -6.07 11.19
N ALA A 37 -12.59 -6.15 11.60
CA ALA A 37 -13.00 -6.08 13.01
C ALA A 37 -12.28 -7.10 13.93
N PRO A 38 -12.15 -8.40 13.58
CA PRO A 38 -11.48 -9.36 14.47
C PRO A 38 -10.01 -9.02 14.73
N LEU A 39 -9.32 -8.43 13.74
CA LEU A 39 -7.92 -8.02 13.88
C LEU A 39 -7.77 -6.79 14.79
N LEU A 40 -8.76 -5.89 14.78
CA LEU A 40 -8.76 -4.69 15.61
C LEU A 40 -9.17 -5.00 17.05
N GLU A 41 -10.12 -5.92 17.25
CA GLU A 41 -10.59 -6.35 18.57
C GLU A 41 -9.58 -7.26 19.27
N GLY A 42 -8.85 -8.09 18.52
CA GLY A 42 -7.83 -9.01 19.03
C GLY A 42 -6.48 -8.82 18.35
N PRO A 43 -5.78 -7.69 18.59
CA PRO A 43 -4.53 -7.42 17.89
C PRO A 43 -3.44 -8.42 18.31
N PRO A 44 -2.74 -9.04 17.35
CA PRO A 44 -1.64 -9.95 17.66
C PRO A 44 -0.44 -9.18 18.25
N PRO A 45 0.52 -9.88 18.88
CA PRO A 45 1.73 -9.24 19.38
C PRO A 45 2.48 -8.49 18.28
N VAL A 46 2.87 -7.25 18.58
CA VAL A 46 3.63 -6.40 17.65
C VAL A 46 5.02 -7.00 17.42
N ARG A 47 5.39 -7.13 16.15
CA ARG A 47 6.74 -7.56 15.73
C ARG A 47 7.55 -6.33 15.33
N GLN A 48 8.66 -6.10 16.02
CA GLN A 48 9.56 -4.99 15.71
C GLN A 48 10.38 -5.26 14.45
N TYR A 49 10.79 -4.19 13.78
CA TYR A 49 11.70 -4.21 12.64
C TYR A 49 12.57 -2.95 12.65
N ALA A 50 13.74 -3.02 12.05
CA ALA A 50 14.68 -1.91 12.04
C ALA A 50 14.19 -0.78 11.12
N PRO A 51 14.40 0.50 11.48
CA PRO A 51 14.19 1.62 10.56
C PRO A 51 14.94 1.39 9.25
N GLY A 52 14.30 1.69 8.11
CA GLY A 52 14.85 1.45 6.77
C GLY A 52 14.73 0.02 6.24
N SER A 53 14.26 -0.93 7.05
CA SER A 53 13.92 -2.28 6.58
C SER A 53 12.45 -2.35 6.11
N TRP A 54 12.11 -3.41 5.35
CA TRP A 54 10.73 -3.65 4.85
C TRP A 54 9.80 -4.38 5.83
N GLY A 55 10.27 -4.62 7.05
CA GLY A 55 9.48 -5.31 8.07
C GLY A 55 10.25 -6.47 8.73
N PRO A 56 9.58 -7.20 9.63
CA PRO A 56 10.19 -8.33 10.34
C PRO A 56 10.40 -9.53 9.41
N ASN A 57 11.40 -10.37 9.68
CA ASN A 57 11.68 -11.58 8.89
C ASN A 57 10.45 -12.49 8.68
N ALA A 58 9.49 -12.46 9.60
CA ALA A 58 8.26 -13.24 9.51
C ALA A 58 7.38 -12.89 8.30
N ILE A 59 7.56 -11.72 7.65
CA ILE A 59 6.82 -11.37 6.42
C ILE A 59 7.20 -12.29 5.24
N HIS A 60 8.40 -12.86 5.23
CA HIS A 60 8.82 -13.81 4.20
C HIS A 60 8.14 -15.17 4.37
N GLN A 61 7.86 -15.57 5.61
CA GLN A 61 7.12 -16.79 5.90
C GLN A 61 5.65 -16.68 5.49
N LEU A 62 5.06 -15.48 5.56
CA LEU A 62 3.66 -15.23 5.22
C LEU A 62 3.32 -15.56 3.77
N ILE A 63 4.27 -15.35 2.86
CA ILE A 63 4.05 -15.49 1.41
C ILE A 63 4.78 -16.69 0.81
N ALA A 64 5.45 -17.51 1.62
CA ALA A 64 6.19 -18.66 1.12
C ALA A 64 5.25 -19.61 0.34
N PRO A 65 5.70 -20.19 -0.79
CA PRO A 65 7.06 -20.18 -1.33
C PRO A 65 7.43 -18.94 -2.18
N ASP A 66 6.50 -17.99 -2.35
CA ASP A 66 6.73 -16.77 -3.11
C ASP A 66 7.58 -15.75 -2.33
N THR A 67 8.02 -14.71 -3.04
CA THR A 67 8.86 -13.63 -2.50
C THR A 67 8.29 -12.25 -2.84
N TRP A 68 8.35 -11.33 -1.88
CA TRP A 68 8.00 -9.93 -2.09
C TRP A 68 8.92 -9.33 -3.13
N ARG A 69 8.37 -8.55 -4.07
CA ARG A 69 9.18 -7.80 -5.04
C ARG A 69 9.53 -6.44 -4.44
N LEU A 70 10.68 -6.36 -3.79
CA LEU A 70 11.14 -5.13 -3.14
C LEU A 70 11.87 -4.22 -4.15
N PRO A 71 11.57 -2.90 -4.20
CA PRO A 71 12.11 -1.98 -5.21
C PRO A 71 13.65 -1.89 -5.29
N PHE A 72 14.35 -2.04 -4.17
CA PHE A 72 15.80 -1.78 -4.05
C PHE A 72 16.68 -3.03 -3.98
N GLU A 73 16.13 -4.24 -3.96
CA GLU A 73 16.93 -5.48 -4.07
C GLU A 73 17.58 -5.63 -5.46
N ARG A 74 17.31 -4.69 -6.37
CA ARG A 74 18.00 -4.53 -7.64
C ARG A 74 19.09 -3.48 -7.49
N ALA A 75 20.34 -3.92 -7.35
CA ALA A 75 21.52 -3.07 -7.20
C ALA A 75 21.71 -2.00 -8.30
N TRP A 76 21.06 -2.12 -9.46
CA TRP A 76 21.10 -1.11 -10.53
C TRP A 76 20.13 0.07 -10.30
N ARG A 77 19.23 -0.05 -9.32
CA ARG A 77 18.19 0.92 -8.98
C ARG A 77 18.47 1.58 -7.62
N ASP A 78 19.75 1.73 -7.29
CA ASP A 78 20.22 2.48 -6.14
C ASP A 78 20.25 3.98 -6.53
N PRO A 79 19.46 4.87 -5.89
CA PRO A 79 19.53 6.30 -6.16
C PRO A 79 20.89 6.91 -5.81
N ASN A 80 21.68 6.23 -4.96
CA ASN A 80 22.97 6.71 -4.47
C ASN A 80 24.18 6.21 -5.28
N LEU A 81 24.01 6.04 -6.59
CA LEU A 81 25.13 5.82 -7.53
C LEU A 81 25.79 7.12 -8.02
N MET A 82 25.30 8.29 -7.61
CA MET A 82 26.00 9.57 -7.76
C MET A 82 26.22 10.18 -6.38
N GLY A 83 27.49 10.36 -6.05
CA GLY A 83 27.96 10.59 -4.68
C GLY A 83 27.64 11.95 -4.07
N ASN A 84 28.01 11.99 -2.77
CA ASN A 84 27.84 13.00 -1.73
C ASN A 84 26.46 13.09 -1.07
#